data_AF-A0A8T5IIK7-F1
#
_entry.id   AF-A0A8T5IIK7-F1
#
_cell.length_a   1.000
_cell.length_b   1.000
_cell.length_c   1.000
_cell.angle_alpha   90.00
_cell.angle_beta   90.00
_cell.angle_gamma   90.00
#
_symmetry.space_group_name_H-M   'P 1'
#
loop_
_entity.id
_entity.type
_entity.pdbx_description
1 polymer ?
#
loop_
_entity_poly.entity_id
_entity_poly.type
_entity_poly.pdbx_seq_one_letter_code
_entity_poly.pdbx_strand_id
1 'polypeptide(L)'
;MKSLKPSLREKKRYLLVEGKNLKLNIPLAIKDFIGVLGVADTSLKTIKFGENWAIISINKKMLDKVRASFSVWSEKIEVKKVSGTLKGLKTLRTK
;
A
#
# COMPACT_ATOMS: atom_id res chain seq x y z
N MET A 1 13.09 6.56 -20.45
CA MET A 1 13.18 7.87 -19.78
C MET A 1 14.20 7.79 -18.64
N LYS A 2 15.03 8.82 -18.42
CA LYS A 2 15.97 8.83 -17.29
C LYS A 2 15.19 8.97 -15.97
N SER A 3 15.71 8.36 -14.90
CA SER A 3 15.11 8.49 -13.58
C SER A 3 15.18 9.94 -13.07
N LEU A 4 14.11 10.38 -12.42
CA LEU A 4 14.07 11.69 -11.78
C LEU A 4 15.12 11.82 -10.67
N LYS A 5 15.58 13.06 -10.46
CA LYS A 5 16.41 13.43 -9.31
C LYS A 5 15.72 12.98 -8.02
N PRO A 6 16.47 12.47 -7.02
CA PRO A 6 15.88 11.98 -5.77
C PRO A 6 14.95 12.97 -5.07
N SER A 7 15.24 14.27 -5.16
CA SER A 7 14.41 15.34 -4.58
C SER A 7 13.07 15.52 -5.28
N LEU A 8 13.01 15.28 -6.60
CA LEU A 8 11.79 15.43 -7.41
C LEU A 8 10.98 14.12 -7.51
N ARG A 9 11.59 12.99 -7.16
CA ARG A 9 10.92 11.69 -7.22
C ARG A 9 9.93 11.54 -6.07
N GLU A 10 8.80 10.88 -6.37
CA GLU A 10 7.85 10.48 -5.34
C GLU A 10 8.52 9.63 -4.24
N LYS A 11 8.30 10.05 -2.99
CA LYS A 11 8.76 9.31 -1.81
C LYS A 11 7.72 8.24 -1.48
N LYS A 12 8.04 6.99 -1.81
CA LYS A 12 7.13 5.85 -1.60
C LYS A 12 7.40 5.12 -0.28
N ARG A 13 6.35 4.51 0.27
CA ARG A 13 6.38 3.55 1.37
C ARG A 13 5.76 2.25 0.91
N TYR A 14 6.28 1.15 1.46
CA TYR A 14 5.84 -0.18 1.12
C TYR A 14 5.11 -0.79 2.31
N LEU A 15 3.96 -1.38 2.05
CA LEU A 15 3.06 -1.98 3.03
C LEU A 15 2.97 -3.47 2.77
N LEU A 16 3.10 -4.28 3.82
CA LEU A 16 2.64 -5.66 3.83
C LEU A 16 1.23 -5.67 4.41
N VAL A 17 0.26 -6.05 3.58
CA VAL A 17 -1.13 -6.21 4.00
C VAL A 17 -1.51 -7.68 3.92
N GLU A 18 -2.40 -8.09 4.81
CA GLU A 18 -3.04 -9.40 4.80
C GLU A 18 -4.55 -9.27 4.85
N GLY A 19 -5.23 -10.19 4.21
CA GLY A 19 -6.69 -10.17 4.10
C GLY A 19 -7.20 -11.08 3.00
N LYS A 20 -8.52 -11.14 2.85
CA LYS A 20 -9.19 -11.87 1.78
C LYS A 20 -9.34 -10.97 0.55
N ASN A 21 -9.29 -11.60 -0.63
CA ASN A 21 -9.56 -10.99 -1.93
C ASN A 21 -8.92 -9.60 -2.17
N LEU A 22 -7.66 -9.45 -1.76
CA LEU A 22 -6.94 -8.17 -1.68
C LEU A 22 -6.89 -7.39 -3.01
N LYS A 23 -6.91 -8.09 -4.15
CA LYS A 23 -6.78 -7.46 -5.48
C LYS A 23 -7.91 -6.47 -5.77
N LEU A 24 -9.14 -6.78 -5.37
CA LEU A 24 -10.31 -5.92 -5.57
C LEU A 24 -10.53 -5.00 -4.37
N ASN A 25 -10.31 -5.52 -3.17
CA ASN A 25 -10.63 -4.80 -1.93
C ASN A 25 -9.73 -3.60 -1.67
N ILE A 26 -8.43 -3.67 -2.02
CA ILE A 26 -7.51 -2.55 -1.77
C ILE A 26 -7.94 -1.28 -2.54
N PRO A 27 -8.16 -1.31 -3.87
CA PRO A 27 -8.65 -0.14 -4.60
C PRO A 27 -10.02 0.35 -4.11
N LEU A 28 -10.95 -0.57 -3.80
CA LEU A 28 -12.30 -0.24 -3.35
C LEU A 28 -12.27 0.48 -1.99
N ALA A 29 -11.55 -0.07 -1.01
CA ALA A 29 -11.42 0.53 0.33
C ALA A 29 -10.84 1.94 0.27
N ILE A 30 -9.81 2.15 -0.56
CA ILE A 30 -9.19 3.47 -0.73
C ILE A 30 -10.15 4.45 -1.41
N LYS A 31 -10.89 3.98 -2.43
CA LYS A 31 -11.85 4.81 -3.17
C LYS A 31 -13.01 5.24 -2.29
N ASP A 32 -13.57 4.34 -1.49
CA ASP A 32 -14.69 4.64 -0.60
C ASP A 32 -14.28 5.61 0.52
N PHE A 33 -13.07 5.46 1.07
CA PHE A 33 -12.63 6.30 2.20
C PHE A 33 -12.09 7.67 1.77
N ILE A 34 -11.23 7.74 0.74
CA ILE A 34 -10.53 8.98 0.36
C ILE A 34 -11.19 9.65 -0.86
N GLY A 35 -11.97 8.90 -1.66
CA GLY A 35 -12.56 9.37 -2.90
C GLY A 35 -11.63 9.26 -4.12
N VAL A 36 -12.15 9.61 -5.29
CA VAL A 36 -11.46 9.43 -6.59
C VAL A 36 -10.15 10.24 -6.68
N LEU A 37 -10.14 11.47 -6.16
CA LEU A 37 -8.92 12.30 -6.08
C LEU A 37 -7.88 11.66 -5.16
N GLY A 38 -8.33 11.09 -4.05
CA GLY A 38 -7.49 10.38 -3.10
C GLY A 38 -6.76 9.19 -3.71
N VAL A 39 -7.40 8.45 -4.61
CA VAL A 39 -6.78 7.33 -5.33
C VAL A 39 -5.59 7.82 -6.15
N ALA A 40 -5.70 8.96 -6.83
CA ALA A 40 -4.59 9.52 -7.59
C ALA A 40 -3.42 9.92 -6.67
N ASP A 41 -3.72 10.60 -5.56
CA ASP A 41 -2.72 11.07 -4.59
C ASP A 41 -1.99 9.92 -3.86
N THR A 42 -2.65 8.78 -3.65
CA THR A 42 -2.02 7.60 -3.06
C THR A 42 -0.89 7.03 -3.92
N SER A 43 -0.90 7.30 -5.23
CA SER A 43 -0.05 6.67 -6.25
C SER A 43 0.09 5.15 -6.06
N LEU A 44 -1.06 4.52 -5.78
CA LEU A 44 -1.19 3.10 -5.45
C LEU A 44 -0.55 2.24 -6.54
N LYS A 45 0.45 1.45 -6.15
CA LYS A 45 1.05 0.45 -7.03
C LYS A 45 1.25 -0.85 -6.30
N THR A 46 0.64 -1.91 -6.79
CA THR A 46 0.82 -3.25 -6.24
C THR A 46 2.05 -3.92 -6.84
N ILE A 47 2.89 -4.51 -5.98
CA ILE A 47 4.20 -5.06 -6.36
C ILE A 47 4.14 -6.57 -6.44
N LYS A 48 3.50 -7.19 -5.45
CA LYS A 48 3.37 -8.64 -5.37
C LYS A 48 2.07 -9.00 -4.67
N PHE A 49 1.40 -10.01 -5.19
CA PHE A 49 0.28 -10.68 -4.56
C PHE A 49 0.69 -12.10 -4.19
N GLY A 50 0.18 -12.59 -3.07
CA GLY A 50 -0.03 -14.02 -2.84
C GLY A 50 -1.47 -14.23 -2.36
N GLU A 51 -1.79 -15.45 -1.94
CA GLU A 51 -3.19 -15.83 -1.64
C GLU A 51 -3.84 -14.95 -0.57
N ASN A 52 -3.19 -14.77 0.58
CA ASN A 52 -3.74 -14.02 1.72
C ASN A 52 -2.96 -12.74 2.04
N TRP A 53 -2.06 -12.32 1.16
CA TRP A 53 -1.16 -11.19 1.41
C TRP A 53 -0.82 -10.42 0.15
N ALA A 54 -0.55 -9.12 0.30
CA ALA A 54 -0.10 -8.29 -0.78
C ALA A 54 0.97 -7.30 -0.30
N ILE A 55 1.89 -6.97 -1.21
CA ILE A 55 2.83 -5.87 -1.03
C ILE A 55 2.39 -4.72 -1.92
N ILE A 56 2.06 -3.62 -1.27
CA ILE A 56 1.59 -2.40 -1.90
C ILE A 56 2.66 -1.31 -1.73
N SER A 57 2.81 -0.46 -2.72
CA SER A 57 3.49 0.83 -2.58
C SER A 57 2.51 1.98 -2.65
N ILE A 58 2.73 2.94 -1.76
CA ILE A 58 1.94 4.17 -1.64
C ILE A 58 2.86 5.37 -1.44
N ASN A 59 2.33 6.56 -1.66
CA ASN A 59 3.01 7.80 -1.30
C ASN A 59 3.16 7.92 0.24
N LYS A 60 4.35 8.32 0.73
CA LYS A 60 4.65 8.51 2.16
C LYS A 60 3.61 9.42 2.84
N LYS A 61 3.17 10.48 2.16
CA LYS A 61 2.22 11.46 2.71
C LYS A 61 0.84 10.88 2.99
N MET A 62 0.47 9.79 2.31
CA MET A 62 -0.86 9.20 2.33
C MET A 62 -0.96 7.96 3.24
N LEU A 63 0.12 7.64 3.97
CA LEU A 63 0.20 6.43 4.78
C LEU A 63 -0.92 6.30 5.81
N ASP A 64 -1.19 7.36 6.56
CA ASP A 64 -2.15 7.29 7.67
C ASP A 64 -3.60 7.25 7.16
N LYS A 65 -3.90 7.96 6.07
CA LYS A 65 -5.20 7.88 5.40
C LYS A 65 -5.46 6.48 4.83
N VAL A 66 -4.44 5.85 4.24
CA VAL A 66 -4.55 4.46 3.74
C VAL A 66 -4.76 3.48 4.89
N ARG A 67 -4.04 3.63 6.00
CA ARG A 67 -4.28 2.80 7.21
C ARG A 67 -5.70 2.95 7.72
N ALA A 68 -6.20 4.17 7.84
CA ALA A 68 -7.58 4.45 8.24
C ALA A 68 -8.59 3.78 7.28
N SER A 69 -8.37 3.87 5.97
CA SER A 69 -9.24 3.22 4.97
C SER A 69 -9.34 1.70 5.17
N PHE A 70 -8.22 1.04 5.50
CA PHE A 70 -8.20 -0.40 5.76
C PHE A 70 -8.85 -0.77 7.09
N SER A 71 -8.79 0.10 8.10
CA SER A 71 -9.47 -0.12 9.39
C SER A 71 -10.98 0.08 9.33
N VAL A 72 -11.47 0.97 8.45
CA VAL A 72 -12.90 1.26 8.28
C VAL A 72 -13.60 0.23 7.37
N TRP A 73 -12.85 -0.47 6.51
CA TRP A 73 -13.40 -1.43 5.57
C TRP A 73 -14.06 -2.63 6.25
N SER A 74 -15.21 -3.07 5.73
CA SER A 74 -16.02 -4.15 6.29
C SER A 74 -15.28 -5.50 6.32
N GLU A 75 -14.41 -5.74 5.33
CA GLU A 75 -13.51 -6.89 5.35
C GLU A 75 -12.20 -6.50 6.04
N LYS A 76 -11.84 -7.23 7.12
CA LYS A 76 -10.65 -6.93 7.91
C LYS A 76 -9.38 -7.04 7.05
N ILE A 77 -8.82 -5.89 6.65
CA ILE A 77 -7.51 -5.78 6.01
C ILE A 77 -6.50 -5.37 7.08
N GLU A 78 -5.57 -6.27 7.38
CA GLU A 78 -4.58 -6.03 8.42
C GLU A 78 -3.24 -5.58 7.83
N VAL A 79 -2.73 -4.44 8.31
CA VAL A 79 -1.41 -3.92 7.92
C VAL A 79 -0.36 -4.49 8.86
N LYS A 80 0.30 -5.58 8.45
CA LYS A 80 1.34 -6.23 9.27
C LYS A 80 2.61 -5.41 9.42
N LYS A 81 3.04 -4.72 8.36
CA LYS A 81 4.30 -3.96 8.38
C LYS A 81 4.33 -2.82 7.39
N VAL A 82 5.04 -1.77 7.76
CA VAL A 82 5.40 -0.64 6.89
C VAL A 82 6.92 -0.56 6.78
N SER A 83 7.44 -0.38 5.58
CA SER A 83 8.87 -0.24 5.33
C SER A 83 9.17 0.84 4.29
N GLY A 84 10.36 1.42 4.40
CA GLY A 84 10.91 2.30 3.36
C GLY A 84 11.52 1.54 2.18
N THR A 85 11.84 0.25 2.35
CA THR A 85 12.49 -0.57 1.32
C THR A 85 11.84 -1.94 1.20
N LEU A 86 11.92 -2.53 -0.01
CA LEU A 86 11.47 -3.89 -0.26
C LEU A 86 12.30 -4.94 0.50
N LYS A 87 13.60 -4.67 0.69
CA LYS A 87 14.48 -5.55 1.49
C LYS A 87 13.99 -5.66 2.94
N GLY A 88 13.59 -4.54 3.55
CA GLY A 88 13.06 -4.54 4.92
C GLY A 88 11.72 -5.26 5.11
N LEU A 89 11.00 -5.53 4.02
CA LEU A 89 9.77 -6.35 4.02
C LEU A 89 10.07 -7.84 3.85
N LYS A 90 11.03 -8.20 3.00
CA LYS A 90 11.40 -9.60 2.73
C LYS A 90 11.93 -10.35 3.96
N THR A 91 12.60 -9.65 4.88
CA THR A 91 13.19 -10.26 6.09
C THR A 91 12.19 -11.02 6.96
N LEU A 92 10.88 -10.76 6.82
CA LEU A 92 9.83 -11.44 7.59
C LEU A 92 9.40 -12.82 7.05
N ARG A 93 9.89 -13.26 5.89
CA ARG A 93 9.42 -14.52 5.26
C ARG A 93 10.51 -15.53 4.92
N THR A 94 11.75 -15.23 5.29
CA THR A 94 12.90 -16.14 5.17
C THR A 94 13.33 -16.73 6.52
N LYS A 95 12.50 -16.62 7.55
CA LYS A 95 12.64 -17.38 8.79
C LYS A 95 11.36 -18.17 9.03
#